data_AF-A0A7U2R960-F1
#
_entry.id   AF-A0A7U2R960-F1
#
_cell.length_a   1.000
_cell.length_b   1.000
_cell.length_c   1.000
_cell.angle_alpha   90.00
_cell.angle_beta   90.00
_cell.angle_gamma   90.00
#
_symmetry.space_group_name_H-M   'P 1'
#
loop_
_entity.id
_entity.type
_entity.pdbx_description
1 polymer ?
#
loop_
_entity_poly.entity_id
_entity_poly.type
_entity_poly.pdbx_seq_one_letter_code
_entity_poly.pdbx_strand_id
1 'polypeptide(L)'
;MNKDISEIEFNDIAFIEQENRKAIILIGKTKETAHKLHNAVGKGFNFKHKPEPNGSYTFGLEVTEYAKTIILETTLKKDNYPQLLWLDNSSISDVIIAYRDGKNIELIQPSFPLNSWINPN
;
A
#
# COMPACT_ATOMS: atom_id res chain seq x y z
N MET A 1 -13.22 23.04 -7.30
CA MET A 1 -11.87 22.61 -7.73
C MET A 1 -11.93 21.10 -7.89
N ASN A 2 -12.03 20.60 -9.13
CA ASN A 2 -12.02 19.16 -9.40
C ASN A 2 -10.66 18.62 -8.97
N LYS A 3 -10.60 17.89 -7.86
CA LYS A 3 -9.41 17.13 -7.50
C LYS A 3 -9.45 15.88 -8.36
N ASP A 4 -8.64 15.88 -9.41
CA ASP A 4 -8.58 14.78 -10.36
C ASP A 4 -7.98 13.56 -9.66
N ILE A 5 -8.85 12.59 -9.39
CA ILE A 5 -8.53 11.33 -8.69
C ILE A 5 -7.84 10.33 -9.63
N SER A 6 -7.82 10.60 -10.93
CA SER A 6 -7.17 9.76 -11.96
C SER A 6 -5.64 9.74 -11.85
N GLU A 7 -5.05 10.63 -11.04
CA GLU A 7 -3.60 10.72 -10.83
C GLU A 7 -3.09 9.92 -9.62
N ILE A 8 -3.96 9.18 -8.91
CA ILE A 8 -3.54 8.33 -7.80
C ILE A 8 -3.02 7.01 -8.38
N GLU A 9 -1.70 6.87 -8.49
CA GLU A 9 -1.01 5.67 -8.95
C GLU A 9 0.12 5.27 -7.98
N PHE A 10 0.27 3.97 -7.74
CA PHE A 10 1.45 3.37 -7.14
C PHE A 10 2.08 2.38 -8.11
N ASN A 11 3.41 2.33 -8.14
CA ASN A 11 4.15 1.54 -9.13
C ASN A 11 4.78 0.28 -8.55
N ASP A 12 4.87 0.21 -7.23
CA ASP A 12 5.63 -0.82 -6.54
C ASP A 12 5.04 -1.04 -5.15
N ILE A 13 5.25 -2.23 -4.62
CA ILE A 13 4.85 -2.61 -3.27
C ILE A 13 6.08 -3.20 -2.57
N ALA A 14 6.17 -2.97 -1.28
CA ALA A 14 7.05 -3.75 -0.42
C ALA A 14 6.25 -4.31 0.76
N PHE A 15 6.79 -5.34 1.39
CA PHE A 15 6.18 -6.01 2.52
C PHE A 15 7.13 -5.93 3.71
N ILE A 16 6.58 -5.67 4.88
CA ILE A 16 7.31 -5.69 6.13
C ILE A 16 6.50 -6.48 7.17
N GLU A 17 7.19 -7.35 7.89
CA GLU A 17 6.66 -8.09 9.02
C GLU A 17 7.51 -7.79 10.24
N GLN A 18 6.87 -7.37 11.33
CA GLN A 18 7.51 -7.15 12.62
C GLN A 18 6.53 -7.59 13.72
N GLU A 19 6.97 -8.44 14.64
CA GLU A 19 6.16 -8.89 15.80
C GLU A 19 4.75 -9.39 15.42
N ASN A 20 4.65 -10.21 14.36
CA ASN A 20 3.40 -10.72 13.78
C ASN A 20 2.46 -9.65 13.17
N ARG A 21 2.89 -8.39 13.09
CA ARG A 21 2.20 -7.34 12.34
C ARG A 21 2.76 -7.28 10.93
N LYS A 22 1.86 -7.31 9.94
CA LYS A 22 2.19 -7.31 8.52
C LYS A 22 1.69 -6.02 7.91
N ALA A 23 2.61 -5.22 7.39
CA ALA A 23 2.28 -4.03 6.62
C ALA A 23 2.69 -4.19 5.17
N ILE A 24 1.93 -3.51 4.31
CA ILE A 24 2.34 -3.24 2.94
C ILE A 24 2.81 -1.80 2.83
N ILE A 25 3.85 -1.59 2.04
CA ILE A 25 4.34 -0.27 1.68
C ILE A 25 3.96 -0.04 0.22
N LEU A 26 3.07 0.90 -0.04
CA LEU A 26 2.71 1.32 -1.39
C LEU A 26 3.61 2.47 -1.81
N ILE A 27 4.36 2.28 -2.90
CA ILE A 27 5.30 3.27 -3.39
C ILE A 27 4.64 4.04 -4.52
N GLY A 28 4.27 5.30 -4.25
CA GLY A 28 3.71 6.20 -5.24
C GLY A 28 4.71 6.46 -6.37
N LYS A 29 4.17 6.61 -7.58
CA LYS A 29 4.96 6.89 -8.80
C LYS A 29 5.79 8.17 -8.70
N THR A 30 5.24 9.21 -8.07
CA THR A 30 5.94 10.45 -7.74
C THR A 30 5.67 10.84 -6.29
N LYS A 31 6.44 11.78 -5.75
CA LYS A 31 6.17 12.37 -4.44
C LYS A 31 4.75 12.93 -4.35
N GLU A 32 4.27 13.59 -5.39
CA GLU A 32 2.93 14.18 -5.42
C GLU A 32 1.83 13.11 -5.40
N THR A 33 1.95 12.06 -6.20
CA THR A 33 0.96 10.97 -6.22
C THR A 33 0.97 10.19 -4.91
N ALA A 34 2.13 10.00 -4.29
CA ALA A 34 2.25 9.40 -2.97
C ALA A 34 1.53 10.22 -1.88
N HIS A 35 1.66 11.55 -1.87
CA HIS A 35 0.93 12.40 -0.93
C HIS A 35 -0.59 12.36 -1.17
N LYS A 36 -1.04 12.32 -2.43
CA LYS A 36 -2.46 12.14 -2.76
C LYS A 36 -2.98 10.79 -2.25
N LEU A 37 -2.24 9.70 -2.49
CA LEU A 37 -2.55 8.36 -1.99
C LEU A 37 -2.62 8.32 -0.45
N HIS A 38 -1.63 8.91 0.22
CA HIS A 38 -1.60 9.00 1.68
C HIS A 38 -2.84 9.68 2.27
N ASN A 39 -3.23 10.82 1.71
CA ASN A 39 -4.42 11.56 2.16
C ASN A 39 -5.71 10.78 1.93
N ALA A 40 -5.77 9.98 0.86
CA ALA A 40 -6.93 9.16 0.55
C ALA A 40 -7.01 7.96 1.51
N VAL A 41 -5.90 7.25 1.74
CA VAL A 41 -5.81 6.11 2.69
C VAL A 41 -6.12 6.53 4.13
N GLY A 42 -5.72 7.73 4.53
CA GLY A 42 -6.02 8.28 5.86
C GLY A 42 -7.53 8.46 6.15
N LYS A 43 -8.39 8.42 5.14
CA LYS A 43 -9.86 8.48 5.30
C LYS A 43 -10.51 7.09 5.42
N GLY A 44 -9.73 6.03 5.27
CA GLY A 44 -10.19 4.64 5.25
C GLY A 44 -9.83 3.96 3.94
N PHE A 45 -9.44 2.70 4.04
CA PHE A 45 -9.13 1.85 2.91
C PHE A 45 -9.56 0.41 3.19
N ASN A 46 -9.74 -0.37 2.12
CA ASN A 46 -9.88 -1.80 2.18
C ASN A 46 -8.86 -2.43 1.22
N PHE A 47 -7.95 -3.23 1.75
CA PHE A 47 -6.96 -3.92 0.96
C PHE A 47 -7.51 -5.28 0.52
N LYS A 48 -7.50 -5.52 -0.79
CA LYS A 48 -7.93 -6.75 -1.43
C LYS A 48 -6.78 -7.36 -2.19
N HIS A 49 -6.78 -8.68 -2.28
CA HIS A 49 -5.84 -9.40 -3.12
C HIS A 49 -6.52 -10.63 -3.70
N LYS A 50 -6.01 -11.10 -4.83
CA LYS A 50 -6.48 -12.31 -5.51
C LYS A 50 -5.28 -13.05 -6.11
N PRO A 51 -5.08 -14.34 -5.78
CA PRO A 51 -4.09 -15.15 -6.47
C PRO A 51 -4.55 -15.40 -7.92
N GLU A 52 -3.63 -15.30 -8.86
CA GLU A 52 -3.85 -15.59 -10.28
C GLU A 52 -3.25 -16.95 -10.68
N PRO A 53 -3.83 -17.66 -11.67
CA PRO A 53 -3.39 -19.01 -12.05
C PRO A 53 -1.93 -19.12 -12.50
N ASN A 54 -1.31 -18.01 -12.90
CA ASN A 54 0.07 -17.95 -13.37
C ASN A 54 1.10 -17.68 -12.26
N GLY A 55 0.70 -17.81 -10.98
CA GLY A 55 1.58 -17.54 -9.84
C GLY A 55 1.80 -16.04 -9.57
N SER A 56 1.01 -15.17 -10.20
CA SER A 56 0.95 -13.75 -9.85
C SER A 56 -0.15 -13.49 -8.83
N TYR A 57 -0.11 -12.33 -8.21
CA TYR A 57 -1.21 -11.81 -7.39
C TYR A 57 -1.66 -10.48 -7.96
N THR A 58 -2.97 -10.32 -8.08
CA THR A 58 -3.60 -9.03 -8.32
C THR A 58 -3.92 -8.39 -6.97
N PHE A 59 -3.47 -7.17 -6.78
CA PHE A 59 -3.72 -6.36 -5.61
C PHE A 59 -4.76 -5.32 -5.92
N GLY A 60 -5.61 -5.00 -4.95
CA GLY A 60 -6.57 -3.91 -5.04
C GLY A 60 -6.51 -3.09 -3.76
N LEU A 61 -6.32 -1.78 -3.88
CA LEU A 61 -6.60 -0.87 -2.77
C LEU A 61 -7.91 -0.16 -3.08
N GLU A 62 -8.95 -0.49 -2.33
CA GLU A 62 -10.20 0.26 -2.32
C GLU A 62 -10.05 1.43 -1.36
N VAL A 63 -10.03 2.65 -1.89
CA VAL A 63 -9.92 3.87 -1.09
C VAL A 63 -11.24 4.61 -1.16
N THR A 64 -11.81 4.93 0.00
CA THR A 64 -13.06 5.70 0.08
C THR A 64 -12.73 7.18 0.17
N GLU A 65 -12.95 7.91 -0.92
CA GLU A 65 -12.76 9.36 -0.92
C GLU A 65 -14.00 10.07 -1.49
N TYR A 66 -14.58 10.99 -0.71
CA TYR A 66 -15.70 11.83 -1.17
C TYR A 66 -16.85 11.05 -1.84
N ALA A 67 -17.25 9.92 -1.22
CA ALA A 67 -18.27 9.00 -1.72
C ALA A 67 -17.94 8.29 -3.05
N LYS A 68 -16.68 8.31 -3.48
CA LYS A 68 -16.16 7.51 -4.59
C LYS A 68 -15.21 6.43 -4.05
N THR A 69 -15.37 5.21 -4.55
CA THR A 69 -14.40 4.14 -4.39
C THR A 69 -13.43 4.18 -5.56
N ILE A 70 -12.14 4.27 -5.26
CA ILE A 70 -11.07 4.09 -6.25
C ILE A 70 -10.48 2.71 -6.01
N ILE A 71 -10.34 1.91 -7.08
CA ILE A 71 -9.69 0.61 -7.04
C ILE A 71 -8.34 0.77 -7.74
N LEU A 72 -7.26 0.69 -6.97
CA LEU A 72 -5.91 0.72 -7.50
C LEU A 72 -5.38 -0.70 -7.63
N GLU A 73 -5.13 -1.13 -8.86
CA GLU A 73 -4.70 -2.50 -9.13
C GLU A 73 -3.26 -2.60 -9.62
N THR A 74 -2.53 -3.59 -9.11
CA THR A 74 -1.25 -4.01 -9.68
C THR A 74 -1.12 -5.53 -9.66
N THR A 75 -0.38 -6.08 -10.61
CA THR A 75 -0.12 -7.52 -10.71
C THR A 75 1.36 -7.79 -10.47
N LEU A 76 1.67 -8.64 -9.49
CA LEU A 76 3.05 -8.96 -9.13
C LEU A 76 3.28 -10.47 -9.17
N LYS A 77 4.43 -10.87 -9.71
CA LYS A 77 4.85 -12.28 -9.75
C LYS A 77 5.49 -12.68 -8.43
N LYS A 78 5.07 -13.84 -7.91
CA LYS A 78 5.60 -14.42 -6.67
C LYS A 78 7.12 -14.63 -6.68
N ASP A 79 7.70 -14.90 -7.84
CA ASP A 79 9.15 -15.09 -7.99
C ASP A 79 9.97 -13.86 -7.55
N ASN A 80 9.40 -12.66 -7.71
CA ASN A 80 10.05 -11.40 -7.33
C ASN A 80 9.63 -10.92 -5.93
N TYR A 81 8.54 -11.47 -5.39
CA TYR A 81 7.96 -11.07 -4.10
C TYR A 81 7.50 -12.33 -3.34
N PRO A 82 8.41 -13.09 -2.71
CA PRO A 82 8.04 -14.29 -1.96
C PRO A 82 7.02 -14.01 -0.84
N GLN A 83 7.00 -12.78 -0.33
CA GLN A 83 6.09 -12.28 0.72
C GLN A 83 4.63 -12.25 0.27
N LEU A 84 4.32 -12.39 -1.02
CA LEU A 84 2.93 -12.54 -1.48
C LEU A 84 2.25 -13.76 -0.85
N LEU A 85 3.00 -14.79 -0.45
CA LEU A 85 2.48 -15.94 0.29
C LEU A 85 1.87 -15.59 1.65
N TRP A 86 2.22 -14.44 2.22
CA TRP A 86 1.65 -14.00 3.49
C TRP A 86 0.16 -13.69 3.38
N LEU A 87 -0.29 -13.33 2.19
CA LEU A 87 -1.66 -12.92 1.92
C LEU A 87 -2.64 -14.09 1.94
N ASP A 88 -2.17 -15.27 1.53
CA ASP A 88 -2.99 -16.49 1.52
C ASP A 88 -3.43 -16.90 2.94
N ASN A 89 -2.67 -16.50 3.97
CA ASN A 89 -2.82 -17.00 5.34
C ASN A 89 -2.89 -15.90 6.40
N SER A 90 -2.89 -14.61 6.03
CA SER A 90 -2.88 -13.52 7.01
C SER A 90 -3.51 -12.24 6.46
N SER A 91 -4.17 -11.51 7.34
CA SER A 91 -4.63 -10.16 7.07
C SER A 91 -3.47 -9.16 7.12
N ILE A 92 -3.41 -8.25 6.15
CA ILE A 92 -2.59 -7.05 6.24
C ILE A 92 -3.26 -6.08 7.21
N SER A 93 -2.56 -5.72 8.29
CA SER A 93 -3.10 -4.84 9.33
C SER A 93 -2.88 -3.36 9.02
N ASP A 94 -1.90 -3.06 8.17
CA ASP A 94 -1.32 -1.73 8.07
C ASP A 94 -0.90 -1.41 6.62
N VAL A 95 -1.10 -0.16 6.20
CA VAL A 95 -0.64 0.38 4.91
C VAL A 95 0.24 1.58 5.18
N ILE A 96 1.46 1.55 4.65
CA ILE A 96 2.44 2.63 4.69
C ILE A 96 2.56 3.18 3.27
N ILE A 97 2.64 4.51 3.13
CA ILE A 97 2.83 5.14 1.83
C ILE A 97 4.25 5.69 1.72
N ALA A 98 4.89 5.47 0.58
CA ALA A 98 6.24 5.92 0.31
C ALA A 98 6.36 6.52 -1.10
N TYR A 99 7.48 7.19 -1.38
CA TYR A 99 7.89 7.58 -2.73
C TYR A 99 9.39 7.42 -2.92
N ARG A 100 9.84 7.28 -4.16
CA ARG A 100 11.27 7.26 -4.48
C ARG A 100 11.81 8.69 -4.58
N ASP A 101 12.90 8.97 -3.85
CA ASP A 101 13.65 10.21 -3.93
C ASP A 101 15.11 9.90 -4.32
N GLY A 102 15.41 10.01 -5.61
CA GLY A 102 16.67 9.53 -6.18
C GLY A 102 16.87 8.03 -5.95
N LYS A 103 17.87 7.67 -5.14
CA LYS A 103 18.17 6.27 -4.77
C LYS A 103 17.46 5.83 -3.49
N ASN A 104 16.83 6.76 -2.77
CA ASN A 104 16.20 6.49 -1.48
C ASN A 104 14.70 6.23 -1.65
N ILE A 105 14.12 5.54 -0.68
CA ILE A 105 12.67 5.40 -0.51
C ILE A 105 12.31 6.19 0.75
N GLU A 106 11.52 7.24 0.56
CA GLU A 106 11.07 8.12 1.64
C GLU A 106 9.66 7.71 2.05
N LEU A 107 9.44 7.52 3.36
CA LEU A 107 8.14 7.20 3.91
C LEU A 107 7.36 8.49 4.17
N ILE A 108 6.11 8.54 3.72
CA ILE A 108 5.16 9.58 4.12
C ILE A 108 4.61 9.16 5.48
N GLN A 109 4.66 10.08 6.46
CA GLN A 109 4.19 9.86 7.84
C GLN A 109 2.99 8.91 7.87
N PRO A 110 3.10 7.69 8.43
CA PRO A 110 2.02 6.74 8.38
C PRO A 110 0.79 7.25 9.14
N SER A 111 -0.38 6.80 8.73
CA SER A 111 -1.67 7.14 9.36
C SER A 111 -1.80 6.63 10.80
N PHE A 112 -0.84 5.85 11.29
CA PHE A 112 -0.69 5.38 12.65
C PHE A 112 0.70 5.76 13.18
N PRO A 113 0.86 6.01 14.50
CA PRO A 113 2.16 6.36 15.05
C PRO A 113 3.19 5.26 14.78
N LEU A 114 4.31 5.59 14.14
CA LEU A 114 5.47 4.70 13.99
C LEU A 114 5.95 4.16 15.34
N ASN A 115 5.74 4.94 16.40
CA ASN A 115 6.10 4.57 17.76
C ASN A 115 5.32 3.34 18.26
N SER A 116 4.17 3.01 17.66
CA SER A 116 3.40 1.80 17.96
C SER A 116 3.99 0.52 17.35
N TRP A 117 5.03 0.65 16.51
CA TRP A 117 5.87 -0.45 16.00
C TRP A 117 7.22 -0.54 16.73
N ILE A 118 7.61 0.52 17.44
CA ILE A 118 8.93 0.63 18.09
C ILE A 118 8.82 0.50 19.62
N ASN A 119 7.64 0.72 20.21
CA ASN A 119 7.40 0.42 21.61
C ASN A 119 6.76 -0.96 21.77
N PRO A 120 7.48 -1.94 22.32
CA PRO A 120 6.87 -3.15 22.86
C PRO A 120 6.15 -2.73 24.15
N ASN A 121 4.85 -2.99 24.22
CA ASN A 121 4.21 -3.15 25.53
C ASN A 121 4.28 -4.63 25.91
#